data_AF-A0A853CA05-F1
#
_entry.id   AF-A0A853CA05-F1
#
_cell.length_a   1.000
_cell.length_b   1.000
_cell.length_c   1.000
_cell.angle_alpha   90.00
_cell.angle_beta   90.00
_cell.angle_gamma   90.00
#
_symmetry.space_group_name_H-M   'P 1'
#
loop_
_entity.id
_entity.type
_entity.pdbx_description
1 polymer ?
#
loop_
_entity_poly.entity_id
_entity_poly.type
_entity_poly.pdbx_seq_one_letter_code
_entity_poly.pdbx_strand_id
1 'polypeptide(L)'
;MLGHSHALSGLAAGAATLPWAPVHGAVAQGAWVAAAGGFAMLPDLDQQKTTISRMWGPVTDLPAALINKISGGHRWGTHDAILAPVVFGFLAMAASRTFPTSLLVLAIAIGLALRALNFVIPGRVENTIIGNLVISWGGAWLFLDHSPPPMWLPWAVAVGVLAHIVGDFLTREGIPLPLIWILHRCRFALIHLRTGATVERVLLAPAFLVATLVFLYLNTGVSAAVDPVVARIIGGVGSG
;
A
#
# COMPACT_ATOMS: atom_id res chain seq x y z
N MET A 1 0.12 -14.03 -4.99
CA MET A 1 0.32 -13.81 -3.54
C MET A 1 -1.00 -13.44 -2.90
N LEU A 2 -1.19 -13.63 -1.59
CA LEU A 2 -2.29 -12.94 -0.89
C LEU A 2 -1.90 -11.48 -0.75
N GLY A 3 -2.85 -10.56 -0.97
CA GLY A 3 -2.64 -9.11 -0.90
C GLY A 3 -2.00 -8.61 0.41
N HIS A 4 -2.01 -9.41 1.46
CA HIS A 4 -1.33 -9.13 2.73
C HIS A 4 0.15 -8.74 2.57
N SER A 5 0.91 -9.53 1.81
CA SER A 5 2.36 -9.31 1.67
C SER A 5 2.67 -8.05 0.86
N HIS A 6 1.90 -7.78 -0.20
CA HIS A 6 2.02 -6.55 -0.98
C HIS A 6 1.68 -5.31 -0.15
N ALA A 7 0.56 -5.32 0.58
CA ALA A 7 0.19 -4.19 1.45
C ALA A 7 1.24 -3.91 2.53
N LEU A 8 1.78 -4.95 3.19
CA LEU A 8 2.86 -4.80 4.17
C LEU A 8 4.16 -4.30 3.54
N SER A 9 4.50 -4.78 2.34
CA SER A 9 5.66 -4.27 1.60
C SER A 9 5.51 -2.80 1.23
N GLY A 10 4.28 -2.36 0.90
CA GLY A 10 3.94 -0.97 0.68
C GLY A 10 4.06 -0.12 1.94
N LEU A 11 3.63 -0.63 3.10
CA LEU A 11 3.86 0.05 4.38
C LEU A 11 5.35 0.19 4.69
N ALA A 12 6.13 -0.88 4.49
CA ALA A 12 7.57 -0.87 4.72
C ALA A 12 8.28 0.11 3.78
N ALA A 13 7.93 0.11 2.49
CA ALA A 13 8.46 1.05 1.51
C ALA A 13 8.04 2.49 1.82
N GLY A 14 6.79 2.72 2.23
CA GLY A 14 6.31 4.02 2.69
C GLY A 14 7.12 4.53 3.87
N ALA A 15 7.35 3.70 4.89
CA ALA A 15 8.13 4.08 6.06
C ALA A 15 9.61 4.31 5.72
N ALA A 16 10.20 3.50 4.84
CA ALA A 16 11.56 3.65 4.35
C ALA A 16 11.77 4.97 3.58
N THR A 17 10.73 5.43 2.87
CA THR A 17 10.81 6.60 1.99
C THR A 17 10.48 7.94 2.66
N LEU A 18 10.06 7.91 3.93
CA LEU A 18 9.74 9.11 4.71
C LEU A 18 10.80 10.23 4.65
N PRO A 19 12.13 9.98 4.64
CA PRO A 19 13.13 11.05 4.56
C PRO A 19 13.07 11.89 3.27
N TRP A 20 12.48 11.34 2.20
CA TRP A 20 12.30 12.03 0.91
C TRP A 20 10.85 12.45 0.66
N ALA A 21 9.93 12.04 1.53
CA ALA A 21 8.52 12.35 1.40
C ALA A 21 8.28 13.83 1.75
N PRO A 22 7.53 14.60 0.94
CA PRO A 22 7.23 16.01 1.23
C PRO A 22 6.11 16.14 2.28
N VAL A 23 6.23 15.41 3.40
CA VAL A 23 5.29 15.40 4.51
C VAL A 23 6.06 15.54 5.83
N HIS A 24 5.50 16.32 6.76
CA HIS A 24 6.12 16.58 8.06
C HIS A 24 5.08 16.44 9.18
N GLY A 25 5.54 16.04 10.36
CA GLY A 25 4.68 15.77 11.50
C GLY A 25 4.04 14.38 11.48
N ALA A 26 3.72 13.87 12.66
CA ALA A 26 3.33 12.47 12.84
C ALA A 26 2.09 12.08 12.01
N VAL A 27 1.10 12.96 11.91
CA VAL A 27 -0.14 12.66 11.16
C VAL A 27 0.11 12.55 9.66
N ALA A 28 0.85 13.50 9.07
CA ALA A 28 1.16 13.48 7.64
C ALA A 28 2.12 12.34 7.26
N GLN A 29 3.08 12.02 8.14
CA GLN A 29 3.95 10.85 7.97
C GLN A 29 3.13 9.55 8.06
N GLY A 30 2.20 9.44 9.00
CA GLY A 30 1.26 8.32 9.09
C GLY A 30 0.38 8.19 7.84
N ALA A 31 -0.12 9.32 7.31
CA ALA A 31 -0.90 9.36 6.08
C ALA A 31 -0.10 8.85 4.87
N TRP A 32 1.16 9.26 4.74
CA TRP A 32 2.07 8.78 3.69
C TRP A 32 2.26 7.27 3.73
N VAL A 33 2.59 6.74 4.92
CA VAL A 33 2.83 5.30 5.10
C VAL A 33 1.57 4.50 4.83
N ALA A 34 0.43 4.92 5.38
CA ALA A 34 -0.87 4.27 5.15
C ALA A 34 -1.27 4.30 3.67
N ALA A 35 -1.06 5.43 2.98
CA ALA A 35 -1.32 5.58 1.57
C ALA A 35 -0.45 4.64 0.72
N ALA A 36 0.87 4.58 0.98
CA ALA A 36 1.78 3.68 0.29
C ALA A 36 1.38 2.19 0.46
N GLY A 37 1.02 1.78 1.69
CA GLY A 37 0.51 0.43 1.95
C GLY A 37 -0.80 0.12 1.22
N GLY A 38 -1.72 1.08 1.18
CA GLY A 38 -2.97 0.98 0.44
C GLY A 38 -2.80 0.91 -1.07
N PHE A 39 -1.98 1.79 -1.64
CA PHE A 39 -1.72 1.85 -3.07
C PHE A 39 -0.88 0.70 -3.59
N ALA A 40 -0.18 -0.03 -2.71
CA ALA A 40 0.38 -1.32 -3.09
C ALA A 40 -0.69 -2.33 -3.53
N MET A 41 -1.95 -2.17 -3.09
CA MET A 41 -3.04 -3.04 -3.56
C MET A 41 -3.76 -2.51 -4.80
N LEU A 42 -3.37 -1.35 -5.33
CA LEU A 42 -4.04 -0.72 -6.47
C LEU A 42 -3.94 -1.56 -7.76
N PRO A 43 -2.79 -2.21 -8.07
CA PRO A 43 -2.70 -3.12 -9.22
C PRO A 43 -3.72 -4.26 -9.20
N ASP A 44 -3.93 -4.87 -8.03
CA ASP A 44 -4.85 -6.00 -7.82
C ASP A 44 -6.33 -5.59 -7.83
N LEU A 45 -6.64 -4.29 -7.77
CA LEU A 45 -8.01 -3.79 -7.88
C LEU A 45 -8.63 -4.11 -9.26
N ASP A 46 -7.83 -4.51 -10.25
CA ASP A 46 -8.28 -4.98 -11.55
C ASP A 46 -8.92 -6.39 -11.53
N GLN A 47 -8.88 -7.12 -10.42
CA GLN A 47 -9.39 -8.48 -10.34
C GLN A 47 -10.81 -8.53 -9.76
N GLN A 48 -11.82 -8.72 -10.61
CA GLN A 48 -13.22 -8.80 -10.20
C GLN A 48 -13.54 -9.96 -9.24
N LYS A 49 -14.59 -9.78 -8.44
CA LYS A 49 -15.15 -10.76 -7.50
C LYS A 49 -14.16 -11.23 -6.44
N THR A 50 -13.11 -10.44 -6.18
CA THR A 50 -12.14 -10.73 -5.11
C THR A 50 -12.53 -10.02 -3.82
N THR A 51 -11.84 -10.37 -2.74
CA THR A 51 -11.99 -9.67 -1.45
C THR A 51 -11.55 -8.20 -1.57
N ILE A 52 -10.50 -7.93 -2.35
CA ILE A 52 -9.94 -6.60 -2.59
C ILE A 52 -10.88 -5.75 -3.45
N SER A 53 -11.28 -6.22 -4.63
CA SER A 53 -12.18 -5.48 -5.53
C SER A 53 -13.55 -5.20 -4.90
N ARG A 54 -14.00 -6.02 -3.95
CA ARG A 54 -15.26 -5.84 -3.23
C ARG A 54 -15.13 -5.11 -1.89
N MET A 55 -14.06 -4.34 -1.66
CA MET A 55 -13.89 -3.60 -0.40
C MET A 55 -15.10 -2.68 -0.08
N TRP A 56 -15.68 -2.04 -1.10
CA TRP A 56 -16.93 -1.27 -1.00
C TRP A 56 -18.08 -1.91 -1.81
N GLY A 57 -18.04 -3.23 -1.99
CA GLY A 57 -19.05 -3.96 -2.77
C GLY A 57 -19.02 -3.57 -4.26
N PRO A 58 -20.18 -3.36 -4.91
CA PRO A 58 -20.26 -3.05 -6.34
C PRO A 58 -19.55 -1.75 -6.75
N VAL A 59 -19.42 -0.79 -5.83
CA VAL A 59 -18.79 0.52 -6.11
C VAL A 59 -17.34 0.35 -6.57
N THR A 60 -16.62 -0.61 -5.98
CA THR A 60 -15.23 -0.91 -6.34
C THR A 60 -15.11 -2.11 -7.29
N ASP A 61 -16.07 -3.04 -7.28
CA ASP A 61 -16.01 -4.26 -8.08
C ASP A 61 -16.45 -4.07 -9.54
N LEU A 62 -17.36 -3.13 -9.81
CA LEU A 62 -17.80 -2.83 -11.18
C LEU A 62 -16.67 -2.15 -11.98
N PRO A 63 -15.99 -1.11 -11.48
CA PRO A 63 -14.84 -0.54 -12.16
C PRO A 63 -13.70 -1.53 -12.38
N ALA A 64 -13.53 -2.52 -11.50
CA ALA A 64 -12.49 -3.55 -11.62
C ALA A 64 -12.57 -4.30 -12.97
N ALA A 65 -13.78 -4.62 -13.49
CA ALA A 65 -13.92 -5.23 -14.82
C ALA A 65 -13.35 -4.34 -15.92
N LEU A 66 -13.67 -3.05 -15.84
CA LEU A 66 -13.24 -2.08 -16.85
C LEU A 66 -11.72 -1.95 -16.81
N ILE A 67 -11.15 -1.78 -15.61
CA ILE A 67 -9.70 -1.71 -15.40
C ILE A 67 -9.02 -2.98 -15.93
N ASN A 68 -9.55 -4.16 -15.63
CA ASN A 68 -9.06 -5.43 -16.15
C ASN A 68 -9.01 -5.41 -17.68
N LYS A 69 -10.13 -5.05 -18.31
CA LYS A 69 -10.28 -5.06 -19.75
C LYS A 69 -9.33 -4.08 -20.44
N ILE A 70 -9.26 -2.83 -19.97
CA ILE A 70 -8.39 -1.80 -20.58
C ILE A 70 -6.91 -2.09 -20.33
N SER A 71 -6.57 -2.76 -19.23
CA SER A 71 -5.20 -3.15 -18.90
C SER A 71 -4.76 -4.43 -19.61
N GLY A 72 -5.62 -5.03 -20.43
CA GLY A 72 -5.33 -6.26 -21.17
C GLY A 72 -5.39 -7.53 -20.32
N GLY A 73 -6.11 -7.52 -19.20
CA GLY A 73 -6.26 -8.63 -18.26
C GLY A 73 -5.53 -8.39 -16.94
N HIS A 74 -5.81 -9.23 -15.94
CA HIS A 74 -5.11 -9.22 -14.66
C HIS A 74 -3.61 -9.53 -14.86
N ARG A 75 -2.74 -8.79 -14.18
CA ARG A 75 -1.26 -8.88 -14.27
C ARG A 75 -0.66 -8.47 -15.60
N TRP A 76 -1.22 -7.42 -16.19
CA TRP A 76 -0.70 -6.79 -17.39
C TRP A 76 -0.52 -5.29 -17.16
N GLY A 77 -1.32 -4.42 -17.77
CA GLY A 77 -1.09 -2.97 -17.71
C GLY A 77 -1.02 -2.37 -16.30
N THR A 78 -1.79 -2.91 -15.35
CA THR A 78 -1.77 -2.53 -13.92
C THR A 78 -0.54 -3.00 -13.16
N HIS A 79 0.22 -3.96 -13.69
CA HIS A 79 1.40 -4.58 -13.07
C HIS A 79 2.69 -4.30 -13.85
N ASP A 80 2.63 -3.45 -14.88
CA ASP A 80 3.79 -3.01 -15.65
C ASP A 80 4.61 -1.98 -14.87
N ALA A 81 5.90 -2.24 -14.72
CA ALA A 81 6.82 -1.43 -13.93
C ALA A 81 7.00 0.03 -14.39
N ILE A 82 6.58 0.37 -15.60
CA ILE A 82 6.61 1.72 -16.15
C ILE A 82 5.19 2.25 -16.30
N LEU A 83 4.33 1.53 -17.01
CA LEU A 83 3.00 1.99 -17.36
C LEU A 83 2.12 2.18 -16.11
N ALA A 84 2.15 1.26 -15.15
CA ALA A 84 1.26 1.34 -13.98
C ALA A 84 1.60 2.52 -13.07
N PRO A 85 2.86 2.72 -12.60
CA PRO A 85 3.20 3.88 -11.78
C PRO A 85 2.93 5.21 -12.50
N VAL A 86 3.19 5.28 -13.81
CA VAL A 86 2.95 6.49 -14.61
C VAL A 86 1.46 6.80 -14.69
N VAL A 87 0.62 5.84 -15.09
CA VAL A 87 -0.82 6.05 -15.25
C VAL A 87 -1.48 6.35 -13.91
N PHE A 88 -1.21 5.53 -12.88
CA PHE A 88 -1.79 5.77 -11.56
C PHE A 88 -1.28 7.08 -10.94
N GLY A 89 0.00 7.41 -11.13
CA GLY A 89 0.59 8.68 -10.71
C GLY A 89 -0.09 9.89 -11.37
N PHE A 90 -0.34 9.83 -12.69
CA PHE A 90 -1.07 10.90 -13.39
C PHE A 90 -2.52 11.04 -12.91
N LEU A 91 -3.22 9.93 -12.69
CA LEU A 91 -4.58 9.96 -12.13
C LEU A 91 -4.59 10.57 -10.72
N ALA A 92 -3.64 10.19 -9.88
CA ALA A 92 -3.48 10.77 -8.55
C ALA A 92 -3.12 12.26 -8.61
N MET A 93 -2.28 12.67 -9.56
CA MET A 93 -1.91 14.08 -9.77
C MET A 93 -3.13 14.91 -10.17
N ALA A 94 -3.97 14.40 -11.07
CA ALA A 94 -5.22 15.05 -11.43
C ALA A 94 -6.18 15.13 -10.24
N ALA A 95 -6.31 14.04 -9.47
CA ALA A 95 -7.16 13.99 -8.28
C ALA A 95 -6.67 14.88 -7.13
N SER A 96 -5.37 15.18 -7.06
CA SER A 96 -4.78 16.02 -6.00
C SER A 96 -5.14 17.51 -6.12
N ARG A 97 -5.82 17.91 -7.20
CA ARG A 97 -6.20 19.31 -7.46
C ARG A 97 -7.37 19.81 -6.61
N THR A 98 -8.20 18.91 -6.11
CA THR A 98 -9.37 19.29 -5.29
C THR A 98 -9.48 18.39 -4.08
N PHE A 99 -10.03 18.94 -2.99
CA PHE A 99 -10.22 18.18 -1.77
C PHE A 99 -11.10 16.93 -1.97
N PRO A 100 -12.27 16.98 -2.65
CA PRO A 100 -13.12 15.80 -2.81
C PRO A 100 -12.46 14.65 -3.58
N THR A 101 -11.70 14.97 -4.64
CA THR A 101 -11.02 13.94 -5.45
C THR A 101 -9.81 13.37 -4.70
N SER A 102 -9.10 14.19 -3.93
CA SER A 102 -8.02 13.74 -3.04
C SER A 102 -8.57 12.82 -1.95
N LEU A 103 -9.71 13.19 -1.37
CA LEU A 103 -10.42 12.42 -0.35
C LEU A 103 -10.81 11.04 -0.86
N LEU A 104 -11.38 10.96 -2.07
CA LEU A 104 -11.72 9.69 -2.70
C LEU A 104 -10.48 8.80 -2.90
N VAL A 105 -9.40 9.35 -3.46
CA VAL A 105 -8.17 8.60 -3.74
C VAL A 105 -7.52 8.07 -2.46
N LEU A 106 -7.43 8.90 -1.42
CA LEU A 106 -6.89 8.48 -0.14
C LEU A 106 -7.82 7.50 0.59
N ALA A 107 -9.15 7.67 0.48
CA ALA A 107 -10.11 6.70 1.01
C ALA A 107 -9.98 5.34 0.33
N ILE A 108 -9.77 5.31 -0.99
CA ILE A 108 -9.48 4.06 -1.71
C ILE A 108 -8.22 3.39 -1.14
N ALA A 109 -7.14 4.15 -0.94
CA ALA A 109 -5.90 3.63 -0.36
C ALA A 109 -6.15 3.00 1.02
N ILE A 110 -6.81 3.74 1.92
CA ILE A 110 -7.07 3.25 3.27
C ILE A 110 -8.01 2.04 3.24
N GLY A 111 -9.07 2.06 2.41
CA GLY A 111 -10.00 0.95 2.28
C GLY A 111 -9.32 -0.34 1.82
N LEU A 112 -8.42 -0.22 0.85
CA LEU A 112 -7.57 -1.30 0.35
C LEU A 112 -6.63 -1.82 1.44
N ALA A 113 -5.97 -0.92 2.18
CA ALA A 113 -5.09 -1.29 3.28
C ALA A 113 -5.85 -2.03 4.39
N LEU A 114 -7.02 -1.54 4.81
CA LEU A 114 -7.87 -2.20 5.80
C LEU A 114 -8.24 -3.62 5.36
N ARG A 115 -8.59 -3.79 4.07
CA ARG A 115 -8.95 -5.09 3.51
C ARG A 115 -7.76 -6.05 3.44
N ALA A 116 -6.60 -5.53 3.05
CA ALA A 116 -5.38 -6.31 2.91
C ALA A 116 -4.66 -6.55 4.24
N LEU A 117 -4.97 -5.82 5.33
CA LEU A 117 -4.30 -5.96 6.62
C LEU A 117 -5.22 -6.48 7.73
N ASN A 118 -6.38 -7.03 7.37
CA ASN A 118 -7.39 -7.51 8.31
C ASN A 118 -6.93 -8.63 9.27
N PHE A 119 -5.80 -9.27 9.01
CA PHE A 119 -5.20 -10.26 9.90
C PHE A 119 -4.33 -9.61 11.01
N VAL A 120 -3.92 -8.36 10.81
CA VAL A 120 -3.16 -7.55 11.78
C VAL A 120 -4.09 -6.58 12.50
N ILE A 121 -5.05 -6.00 11.79
CA ILE A 121 -5.99 -5.03 12.34
C ILE A 121 -7.04 -5.78 13.17
N PRO A 122 -7.09 -5.57 14.50
CA PRO A 122 -8.04 -6.26 15.35
C PRO A 122 -9.44 -5.66 15.14
N GLY A 123 -10.25 -6.30 14.31
CA GLY A 123 -11.61 -5.86 14.08
C GLY A 123 -12.43 -6.76 13.17
N ARG A 124 -13.74 -6.52 13.17
CA ARG A 124 -14.68 -7.14 12.22
C ARG A 124 -15.41 -6.11 11.38
N VAL A 125 -15.42 -4.84 11.82
CA VAL A 125 -16.22 -3.77 11.24
C VAL A 125 -15.60 -3.30 9.93
N GLU A 126 -14.29 -3.09 9.90
CA GLU A 126 -13.49 -2.76 8.72
C GLU A 126 -13.51 -3.84 7.62
N ASN A 127 -13.95 -5.05 7.97
CA ASN A 127 -14.17 -6.15 7.03
C ASN A 127 -15.59 -6.14 6.40
N THR A 128 -16.51 -5.34 6.94
CA THR A 128 -17.81 -5.08 6.32
C THR A 128 -17.70 -3.97 5.28
N ILE A 129 -18.59 -3.98 4.27
CA ILE A 129 -18.64 -2.93 3.25
C ILE A 129 -18.84 -1.55 3.89
N ILE A 130 -19.81 -1.43 4.79
CA ILE A 130 -20.16 -0.15 5.42
C ILE A 130 -19.06 0.31 6.38
N GLY A 131 -18.53 -0.60 7.21
CA GLY A 131 -17.46 -0.24 8.14
C GLY A 131 -16.17 0.15 7.42
N ASN A 132 -15.79 -0.57 6.36
CA ASN A 132 -14.65 -0.17 5.52
C ASN A 132 -14.88 1.22 4.91
N LEU A 133 -16.05 1.47 4.33
CA LEU A 133 -16.39 2.76 3.73
C LEU A 133 -16.31 3.89 4.76
N VAL A 134 -16.93 3.74 5.93
CA VAL A 134 -16.90 4.77 6.97
C VAL A 134 -15.49 5.03 7.49
N ILE A 135 -14.73 3.98 7.82
CA ILE A 135 -13.38 4.12 8.39
C ILE A 135 -12.42 4.71 7.37
N SER A 136 -12.48 4.25 6.11
CA SER A 136 -11.59 4.74 5.05
C SER A 136 -11.85 6.20 4.69
N TRP A 137 -13.12 6.60 4.56
CA TRP A 137 -13.46 8.01 4.30
C TRP A 137 -13.16 8.91 5.50
N GLY A 138 -13.48 8.48 6.72
CA GLY A 138 -13.18 9.23 7.94
C GLY A 138 -11.66 9.39 8.16
N GLY A 139 -10.89 8.32 7.96
CA GLY A 139 -9.43 8.36 8.04
C GLY A 139 -8.80 9.23 6.95
N ALA A 140 -9.33 9.17 5.72
CA ALA A 140 -8.86 10.01 4.62
C ALA A 140 -9.16 11.49 4.89
N TRP A 141 -10.34 11.81 5.43
CA TRP A 141 -10.68 13.17 5.83
C TRP A 141 -9.75 13.67 6.93
N LEU A 142 -9.54 12.86 7.99
CA LEU A 142 -8.63 13.21 9.09
C LEU A 142 -7.22 13.49 8.57
N PHE A 143 -6.69 12.62 7.71
CA PHE A 143 -5.35 12.78 7.14
C PHE A 143 -5.24 14.01 6.24
N LEU A 144 -6.21 14.26 5.36
CA LEU A 144 -6.16 15.44 4.48
C LEU A 144 -6.32 16.76 5.25
N ASP A 145 -7.15 16.78 6.29
CA ASP A 145 -7.37 17.96 7.13
C ASP A 145 -6.12 18.31 7.97
N HIS A 146 -5.28 17.32 8.27
CA HIS A 146 -4.09 17.45 9.13
C HIS A 146 -2.77 17.17 8.38
N SER A 147 -2.76 17.24 7.05
CA SER A 147 -1.54 17.09 6.23
C SER A 147 -1.36 18.28 5.29
N PRO A 148 -0.14 18.48 4.75
CA PRO A 148 0.06 19.46 3.69
C PRO A 148 -0.87 19.19 2.49
N PRO A 149 -1.06 20.19 1.60
CA PRO A 149 -1.82 20.00 0.37
C PRO A 149 -1.43 18.70 -0.35
N PRO A 150 -2.38 17.94 -0.91
CA PRO A 150 -2.23 16.54 -1.29
C PRO A 150 -1.33 16.26 -2.52
N MET A 151 -0.44 17.19 -2.87
CA MET A 151 0.56 17.05 -3.93
C MET A 151 1.57 15.91 -3.68
N TRP A 152 1.56 15.31 -2.49
CA TRP A 152 2.32 14.12 -2.14
C TRP A 152 1.64 12.81 -2.58
N LEU A 153 0.32 12.79 -2.86
CA LEU A 153 -0.42 11.58 -3.26
C LEU A 153 0.17 10.86 -4.49
N PRO A 154 0.58 11.53 -5.58
CA PRO A 154 1.14 10.85 -6.75
C PRO A 154 2.42 10.08 -6.42
N TRP A 155 3.22 10.60 -5.50
CA TRP A 155 4.45 9.97 -5.04
C TRP A 155 4.14 8.77 -4.13
N ALA A 156 3.17 8.89 -3.23
CA ALA A 156 2.72 7.76 -2.41
C ALA A 156 2.14 6.62 -3.27
N VAL A 157 1.39 6.96 -4.33
CA VAL A 157 0.92 5.98 -5.34
C VAL A 157 2.09 5.30 -6.02
N ALA A 158 3.07 6.05 -6.50
CA ALA A 158 4.25 5.48 -7.14
C ALA A 158 5.00 4.51 -6.20
N VAL A 159 5.21 4.90 -4.94
CA VAL A 159 5.86 4.04 -3.94
C VAL A 159 5.08 2.74 -3.72
N GLY A 160 3.77 2.82 -3.50
CA GLY A 160 2.94 1.64 -3.27
C GLY A 160 2.91 0.71 -4.48
N VAL A 161 2.61 1.25 -5.67
CA VAL A 161 2.52 0.48 -6.92
C VAL A 161 3.87 -0.17 -7.25
N LEU A 162 4.99 0.55 -7.09
CA LEU A 162 6.31 -0.04 -7.31
C LEU A 162 6.64 -1.13 -6.29
N ALA A 163 6.26 -0.97 -5.01
CA ALA A 163 6.44 -2.01 -4.00
C ALA A 163 5.68 -3.29 -4.39
N HIS A 164 4.46 -3.17 -4.90
CA HIS A 164 3.68 -4.30 -5.42
C HIS A 164 4.41 -5.01 -6.56
N ILE A 165 4.84 -4.24 -7.56
CA ILE A 165 5.53 -4.76 -8.76
C ILE A 165 6.85 -5.44 -8.40
N VAL A 166 7.62 -4.87 -7.47
CA VAL A 166 8.84 -5.52 -6.96
C VAL A 166 8.48 -6.83 -6.27
N GLY A 167 7.41 -6.86 -5.48
CA GLY A 167 6.88 -8.09 -4.89
C GLY A 167 6.60 -9.15 -5.94
N ASP A 168 5.84 -8.81 -6.98
CA ASP A 168 5.49 -9.72 -8.08
C ASP A 168 6.71 -10.19 -8.87
N PHE A 169 7.67 -9.30 -9.10
CA PHE A 169 8.91 -9.58 -9.83
C PHE A 169 9.78 -10.63 -9.14
N LEU A 170 9.72 -10.69 -7.81
CA LEU A 170 10.40 -11.69 -6.98
C LEU A 170 9.62 -13.02 -6.89
N THR A 171 8.42 -13.10 -7.48
CA THR A 171 7.63 -14.34 -7.53
C THR A 171 7.76 -15.06 -8.86
N ARG A 172 7.27 -16.30 -8.89
CA ARG A 172 7.14 -17.09 -10.13
C ARG A 172 6.19 -16.52 -11.17
N GLU A 173 5.21 -15.74 -10.75
CA GLU A 173 4.22 -15.20 -11.67
C GLU A 173 4.81 -14.01 -12.45
N GLY A 174 5.81 -13.35 -11.85
CA GLY A 174 6.59 -12.27 -12.45
C GLY A 174 5.77 -11.03 -12.79
N ILE A 175 6.40 -10.14 -13.53
CA ILE A 175 5.78 -8.91 -14.05
C ILE A 175 5.83 -8.93 -15.58
N PRO A 176 4.89 -8.28 -16.28
CA PRO A 176 4.99 -8.10 -17.72
C PRO A 176 6.27 -7.33 -18.08
N LEU A 177 6.92 -7.71 -19.18
CA LEU A 177 8.07 -6.94 -19.66
C LEU A 177 7.59 -5.53 -20.05
N PRO A 178 8.12 -4.48 -19.40
CA PRO A 178 7.53 -3.14 -19.50
C PRO A 178 7.37 -2.68 -20.94
N LEU A 179 6.15 -2.27 -21.30
CA LEU A 179 5.70 -1.82 -22.62
C LEU A 179 5.78 -2.86 -23.76
N ILE A 180 6.73 -3.80 -23.71
CA ILE A 180 6.89 -4.87 -24.70
C ILE A 180 5.68 -5.80 -24.70
N TRP A 181 5.06 -6.03 -23.54
CA TRP A 181 3.90 -6.91 -23.40
C TRP A 181 2.70 -6.51 -24.26
N ILE A 182 2.60 -5.23 -24.63
CA ILE A 182 1.53 -4.68 -25.48
C ILE A 182 1.57 -5.31 -26.88
N LEU A 183 2.78 -5.52 -27.40
CA LEU A 183 3.02 -6.13 -28.72
C LEU A 183 3.18 -7.65 -28.61
N HIS A 184 3.90 -8.12 -27.60
CA HIS A 184 4.20 -9.53 -27.39
C HIS A 184 3.99 -9.90 -25.93
N ARG A 185 2.93 -10.66 -25.63
CA ARG A 185 2.58 -11.08 -24.26
C ARG A 185 3.70 -11.92 -23.62
N CYS A 186 4.57 -11.27 -22.86
CA CYS A 186 5.70 -11.87 -22.16
C CYS A 186 5.84 -11.32 -20.74
N ARG A 187 6.36 -12.16 -19.84
CA ARG A 187 6.58 -11.85 -18.42
C ARG A 187 8.00 -12.23 -18.02
N PHE A 188 8.53 -11.52 -17.03
CA PHE A 188 9.85 -11.74 -16.48
C PHE A 188 9.76 -11.88 -14.95
N ALA A 189 10.48 -12.86 -14.43
CA ALA A 189 10.56 -13.17 -13.01
C ALA A 189 12.03 -13.39 -12.66
N LEU A 190 12.55 -12.65 -11.66
CA LEU A 190 13.95 -12.77 -11.26
C LEU A 190 14.17 -14.01 -10.39
N ILE A 191 13.29 -14.20 -9.41
CA ILE A 191 13.41 -15.26 -8.42
C ILE A 191 12.16 -16.12 -8.51
N HIS A 192 12.36 -17.43 -8.67
CA HIS A 192 11.27 -18.40 -8.71
C HIS A 192 10.80 -18.76 -7.29
N LEU A 193 10.54 -17.76 -6.44
CA LEU A 193 9.96 -18.00 -5.11
C LEU A 193 8.55 -18.58 -5.30
N ARG A 194 8.30 -19.79 -4.76
CA ARG A 194 6.92 -20.23 -4.52
C ARG A 194 6.46 -19.53 -3.26
N THR A 195 5.69 -18.48 -3.41
CA THR A 195 4.92 -17.96 -2.29
C THR A 195 3.68 -18.80 -2.10
N GLY A 196 3.57 -19.37 -0.91
CA GLY A 196 2.38 -20.03 -0.41
C GLY A 196 1.92 -19.32 0.86
N ALA A 197 0.66 -19.55 1.24
CA ALA A 197 0.05 -18.89 2.40
C ALA A 197 0.91 -18.98 3.68
N THR A 198 1.62 -20.09 3.89
CA THR A 198 2.50 -20.29 5.05
C THR A 198 3.75 -19.39 5.01
N VAL A 199 4.47 -19.34 3.89
CA VAL A 199 5.68 -18.50 3.76
C VAL A 199 5.32 -17.03 3.89
N GLU A 200 4.22 -16.61 3.27
CA GLU A 200 3.73 -15.24 3.39
C GLU A 200 3.39 -14.89 4.84
N ARG A 201 2.66 -15.76 5.55
CA ARG A 201 2.20 -15.47 6.92
C ARG A 201 3.29 -15.58 7.98
N VAL A 202 4.23 -16.52 7.83
CA VAL A 202 5.22 -16.83 8.87
C VAL A 202 6.54 -16.08 8.65
N LEU A 203 6.90 -15.79 7.41
CA LEU A 203 8.19 -15.16 7.09
C LEU A 203 7.99 -13.73 6.57
N LEU A 204 7.29 -13.56 5.45
CA LEU A 204 7.23 -12.26 4.77
C LEU A 204 6.45 -11.22 5.56
N ALA A 205 5.29 -11.59 6.12
CA ALA A 205 4.45 -10.67 6.87
C ALA A 205 5.14 -10.14 8.15
N PRO A 206 5.73 -10.98 9.01
CA PRO A 206 6.52 -10.50 10.13
C PRO A 206 7.73 -9.68 9.69
N ALA A 207 8.45 -10.10 8.64
CA ALA A 207 9.62 -9.36 8.15
C ALA A 207 9.25 -7.93 7.69
N PHE A 208 8.20 -7.78 6.89
CA PHE A 208 7.74 -6.45 6.44
C PHE A 208 7.15 -5.62 7.58
N LEU A 209 6.47 -6.25 8.56
CA LEU A 209 5.99 -5.55 9.74
C LEU A 209 7.15 -5.01 10.58
N VAL A 210 8.16 -5.84 10.85
CA VAL A 210 9.38 -5.43 11.56
C VAL A 210 10.10 -4.34 10.79
N ALA A 211 10.27 -4.49 9.47
CA ALA A 211 10.89 -3.46 8.63
C ALA A 211 10.13 -2.12 8.71
N THR A 212 8.79 -2.17 8.67
CA THR A 212 7.94 -0.98 8.83
C THR A 212 8.20 -0.30 10.17
N LEU A 213 8.21 -1.05 11.28
CA LEU A 213 8.45 -0.51 12.62
C LEU A 213 9.86 0.07 12.76
N VAL A 214 10.88 -0.61 12.21
CA VAL A 214 12.26 -0.13 12.20
C VAL A 214 12.38 1.17 11.41
N PHE A 215 11.83 1.24 10.20
CA PHE A 215 11.89 2.47 9.40
C PHE A 215 11.08 3.61 10.02
N LEU A 216 9.95 3.33 10.66
CA LEU A 216 9.22 4.35 11.43
C LEU A 216 10.06 4.89 12.57
N TYR A 217 10.73 4.01 13.33
CA TYR A 217 11.62 4.43 14.42
C TYR A 217 12.80 5.28 13.91
N LEU A 218 13.39 4.91 12.77
CA LEU A 218 14.54 5.61 12.19
C LEU A 218 14.17 6.94 11.51
N ASN A 219 13.02 7.01 10.86
CA ASN A 219 12.65 8.12 9.95
C ASN A 219 11.59 9.08 10.52
N THR A 220 11.14 8.87 11.76
CA THR A 220 10.19 9.76 12.45
C THR A 220 10.73 10.21 13.80
N GLY A 221 10.02 11.13 14.47
CA GLY A 221 10.35 11.56 15.83
C GLY A 221 10.04 10.52 16.92
N VAL A 222 9.61 9.31 16.57
CA VAL A 222 9.26 8.26 17.54
C VAL A 222 10.46 7.83 18.38
N SER A 223 11.67 7.83 17.82
CA SER A 223 12.90 7.53 18.58
C SER A 223 13.06 8.43 19.80
N ALA A 224 12.78 9.73 19.68
CA ALA A 224 12.84 10.66 20.81
C ALA A 224 11.89 10.30 21.97
N ALA A 225 10.77 9.63 21.69
CA ALA A 225 9.83 9.17 22.70
C ALA A 225 10.18 7.77 23.25
N VAL A 226 10.77 6.90 22.42
CA VAL A 226 11.04 5.49 22.72
C VAL A 226 12.41 5.31 23.40
N ASP A 227 13.43 6.06 22.99
CA ASP A 227 14.81 5.92 23.48
C ASP A 227 14.92 6.07 25.00
N PRO A 228 14.25 7.04 25.66
CA PRO A 228 14.28 7.13 27.11
C PRO A 228 13.66 5.92 27.81
N VAL A 229 12.65 5.29 27.21
CA VAL A 229 11.99 4.10 27.75
C VAL A 229 12.89 2.88 27.59
N VAL A 230 13.47 2.70 26.40
CA VAL A 230 14.41 1.60 26.12
C VAL A 230 15.64 1.69 27.01
N ALA A 231 16.20 2.90 27.19
CA ALA A 231 17.33 3.13 28.08
C ALA A 231 17.02 2.77 29.54
N ARG A 232 15.80 3.02 30.02
CA ARG A 232 15.37 2.61 31.38
C ARG A 232 15.23 1.09 31.52
N ILE A 233 14.69 0.42 30.50
CA ILE A 233 14.54 -1.04 30.51
C ILE A 233 15.90 -1.72 30.47
N ILE A 234 16.80 -1.30 29.59
CA ILE A 234 18.13 -1.88 29.46
C ILE A 234 19.01 -1.50 30.67
N GLY A 235 18.95 -0.25 31.12
CA GLY A 235 19.72 0.24 32.26
C GLY A 235 19.29 -0.35 33.60
N GLY A 236 17.99 -0.66 33.78
CA GLY A 236 17.46 -1.31 34.99
C GLY A 236 17.77 -2.81 35.09
N VAL A 237 18.21 -3.46 34.00
CA VAL A 237 18.61 -4.88 33.98
C VAL A 237 20.07 -5.06 34.44
N GLY A 238 20.87 -3.99 34.50
CA GLY A 238 22.29 -4.03 34.90
C GLY A 238 22.59 -3.74 36.38
N SER A 239 21.58 -3.51 37.22
CA SER A 239 21.76 -3.08 38.62
C SER A 239 21.09 -4.01 39.66
N GLY A 240 20.89 -5.28 39.31
CA GLY A 240 20.36 -6.33 40.21
C GLY A 240 21.44 -7.31 40.65
#